data_AF-A0A4Q6Y1D4-F1
#
_entry.id   AF-A0A4Q6Y1D4-F1
#
_cell.length_a   1.000
_cell.length_b   1.000
_cell.length_c   1.000
_cell.angle_alpha   90.00
_cell.angle_beta   90.00
_cell.angle_gamma   90.00
#
_symmetry.space_group_name_H-M   'P 1'
#
loop_
_entity.id
_entity.type
_entity.pdbx_description
1 polymer ?
#
loop_
_entity_poly.entity_id
_entity_poly.type
_entity_poly.pdbx_seq_one_letter_code
_entity_poly.pdbx_strand_id
1 'polypeptide(L)'
;MIGATTRRAMLGAIAGVSVVALAGAALANHSHASEWDAALSDYHQKKATAERMGATDEDGVDAAVDAYCMAMDHLVENVRAPTFAALTYKIELAKERWTDFPMPEEWLNAFAADIRKLAAIGATIGGVA
;
A
#
# COMPACT_ATOMS: atom_id res chain seq x y z
N MET A 1 -23.44 -57.26 33.36
CA MET A 1 -23.63 -56.99 31.92
C MET A 1 -23.57 -55.48 31.76
N ILE A 2 -22.42 -54.93 31.33
CA ILE A 2 -22.18 -54.24 30.03
C ILE A 2 -23.25 -53.17 29.79
N GLY A 3 -23.01 -51.86 29.74
CA GLY A 3 -21.83 -51.04 29.48
C GLY A 3 -22.29 -49.82 28.67
N ALA A 4 -21.74 -48.63 28.91
CA ALA A 4 -21.50 -47.55 27.92
C ALA A 4 -21.28 -46.19 28.61
N THR A 5 -20.01 -45.85 28.74
CA THR A 5 -19.43 -44.53 28.97
C THR A 5 -19.88 -43.54 27.90
N THR A 6 -20.25 -42.30 28.24
CA THR A 6 -20.18 -41.18 27.29
C THR A 6 -19.53 -39.96 27.95
N ARG A 7 -18.55 -39.43 27.21
CA ARG A 7 -17.58 -38.40 27.59
C ARG A 7 -18.17 -36.98 27.49
N ARG A 8 -17.78 -36.14 28.45
CA ARG A 8 -17.10 -34.83 28.29
C ARG A 8 -17.76 -33.79 27.36
N ALA A 9 -18.17 -32.66 27.94
CA ALA A 9 -18.17 -31.38 27.24
C ALA A 9 -17.61 -30.29 28.19
N MET A 10 -16.29 -30.09 28.09
CA MET A 10 -15.69 -28.78 28.37
C MET A 10 -16.14 -27.88 27.22
N LEU A 11 -17.05 -26.95 27.48
CA LEU A 11 -17.23 -25.79 26.62
C LEU A 11 -16.25 -24.71 27.08
N GLY A 12 -15.15 -24.59 26.33
CA GLY A 12 -14.25 -23.47 26.41
C GLY A 12 -14.96 -22.20 25.97
N ALA A 13 -15.00 -21.21 26.87
CA ALA A 13 -15.33 -19.85 26.52
C ALA A 13 -14.10 -19.21 25.85
N ILE A 14 -14.04 -19.24 24.52
CA ILE A 14 -13.20 -18.33 23.73
C ILE A 14 -14.14 -17.63 22.75
N ALA A 15 -14.79 -16.57 23.22
CA ALA A 15 -15.52 -15.65 22.36
C ALA A 15 -15.37 -14.25 22.95
N GLY A 16 -14.25 -13.62 22.60
CA GLY A 16 -13.92 -12.28 23.05
C GLY A 16 -12.81 -11.63 22.23
N VAL A 17 -12.63 -12.02 20.96
CA VAL A 17 -11.86 -11.19 20.04
C VAL A 17 -12.75 -10.00 19.71
N SER A 18 -12.45 -8.87 20.35
CA SER A 18 -13.25 -7.65 20.33
C SER A 18 -13.45 -7.17 18.89
N VAL A 19 -14.71 -7.12 18.46
CA VAL A 19 -15.18 -6.58 17.16
C VAL A 19 -14.60 -5.19 16.84
N VAL A 20 -14.19 -4.45 17.88
CA VAL A 20 -13.56 -3.12 17.80
C VAL A 20 -12.23 -3.14 17.02
N ALA A 21 -11.41 -4.18 17.15
CA ALA A 21 -10.12 -4.26 16.47
C ALA A 21 -10.25 -4.48 14.95
N LEU A 22 -11.23 -5.28 14.54
CA LEU A 22 -11.53 -5.55 13.13
C LEU A 22 -12.14 -4.32 12.44
N ALA A 23 -13.01 -3.57 13.12
CA ALA A 23 -13.57 -2.32 12.59
C ALA A 23 -12.49 -1.24 12.41
N GLY A 24 -11.57 -1.09 13.37
CA GLY A 24 -10.44 -0.16 13.26
C GLY A 24 -9.52 -0.48 12.08
N ALA A 25 -9.20 -1.76 11.86
CA ALA A 25 -8.39 -2.20 10.72
C ALA A 25 -9.09 -1.95 9.38
N ALA A 26 -10.41 -2.17 9.29
CA ALA A 26 -11.18 -1.95 8.07
C ALA A 26 -11.30 -0.47 7.69
N LEU A 27 -11.54 0.42 8.65
CA LEU A 27 -11.57 1.87 8.40
C LEU A 27 -10.20 2.41 7.99
N ALA A 28 -9.13 2.00 8.67
CA ALA A 28 -7.78 2.39 8.31
C ALA A 28 -7.43 1.91 6.88
N ASN A 29 -7.83 0.70 6.51
CA ASN A 29 -7.61 0.19 5.16
C ASN A 29 -8.38 1.00 4.10
N HIS A 30 -9.61 1.41 4.39
CA HIS A 30 -10.40 2.27 3.50
C HIS A 30 -9.81 3.67 3.34
N SER A 31 -9.34 4.30 4.43
CA SER A 31 -8.72 5.62 4.34
C SER A 31 -7.41 5.58 3.55
N HIS A 32 -6.62 4.52 3.71
CA HIS A 32 -5.40 4.34 2.93
C HIS A 32 -5.67 4.06 1.44
N ALA A 33 -6.75 3.35 1.11
CA ALA A 33 -7.17 3.18 -0.28
C ALA A 33 -7.55 4.52 -0.90
N SER A 34 -8.28 5.38 -0.18
CA SER A 34 -8.66 6.71 -0.68
C SER A 34 -7.47 7.65 -0.85
N GLU A 35 -6.46 7.57 0.02
CA GLU A 35 -5.23 8.36 -0.07
C GLU A 35 -4.36 7.90 -1.24
N TRP A 36 -4.24 6.58 -1.41
CA TRP A 36 -3.55 5.96 -2.55
C TRP A 36 -4.16 6.38 -3.89
N ASP A 37 -5.49 6.24 -4.04
CA ASP A 37 -6.17 6.56 -5.29
C ASP A 37 -6.04 8.05 -5.65
N ALA A 38 -6.12 8.93 -4.64
CA ALA A 38 -5.92 10.36 -4.84
C ALA A 38 -4.51 10.70 -5.31
N ALA A 39 -3.47 10.17 -4.65
CA ALA A 39 -2.08 10.42 -5.01
C ALA A 39 -1.72 9.81 -6.38
N LEU A 40 -2.23 8.61 -6.68
CA LEU A 40 -2.03 7.96 -7.97
C LEU A 40 -2.69 8.76 -9.10
N SER A 41 -3.91 9.28 -8.88
CA SER A 41 -4.58 10.14 -9.85
C SER A 41 -3.83 11.46 -10.07
N ASP A 42 -3.33 12.10 -9.02
CA ASP A 42 -2.57 13.34 -9.11
C ASP A 42 -1.26 13.15 -9.89
N TYR A 43 -0.51 12.08 -9.58
CA TYR A 43 0.67 11.69 -10.36
C TYR A 43 0.33 11.50 -11.85
N HIS A 44 -0.69 10.70 -12.17
CA HIS A 44 -1.07 10.46 -13.57
C HIS A 44 -1.51 11.74 -14.30
N GLN A 45 -2.25 12.62 -13.63
CA GLN A 45 -2.68 13.90 -14.21
C GLN A 45 -1.49 14.80 -14.54
N LYS A 46 -0.49 14.88 -13.64
CA LYS A 46 0.72 15.69 -13.87
C LYS A 46 1.61 15.09 -14.93
N LYS A 47 1.83 13.77 -14.94
CA LYS A 47 2.59 13.08 -15.99
C LYS A 47 1.96 13.31 -17.36
N ALA A 48 0.65 13.12 -17.49
CA ALA A 48 -0.08 13.38 -18.73
C ALA A 48 -0.07 14.86 -19.15
N THR A 49 0.13 15.78 -18.20
CA THR A 49 0.27 17.21 -18.52
C THR A 49 1.66 17.50 -19.08
N ALA A 50 2.72 17.01 -18.44
CA ALA A 50 4.09 17.13 -18.95
C ALA A 50 4.24 16.48 -20.33
N GLU A 51 3.68 15.28 -20.53
CA GLU A 51 3.72 14.57 -21.81
C GLU A 51 3.01 15.33 -22.94
N ARG A 52 1.91 16.04 -22.65
CA ARG A 52 1.16 16.82 -23.64
C ARG A 52 1.87 18.10 -24.06
N MET A 53 2.68 18.70 -23.18
CA MET A 53 3.44 19.91 -23.51
C MET A 53 4.54 19.63 -24.53
N GLY A 54 5.06 18.39 -24.56
CA GLY A 54 6.09 17.97 -25.51
C GLY A 54 7.37 18.80 -25.41
N ALA A 55 8.29 18.64 -26.37
CA ALA A 55 9.52 19.43 -26.45
C ALA A 55 9.31 20.83 -27.07
N THR A 56 8.06 21.29 -27.19
CA THR A 56 7.67 22.42 -28.03
C THR A 56 7.40 23.72 -27.28
N ASP A 57 7.21 23.68 -25.96
CA ASP A 57 7.09 24.86 -25.10
C ASP A 57 8.32 24.93 -24.17
N GLU A 58 9.31 25.76 -24.48
CA GLU A 58 10.46 25.96 -23.57
C GLU A 58 10.02 26.61 -22.23
N ASP A 59 8.95 27.41 -22.27
CA ASP A 59 8.38 28.05 -21.08
C ASP A 59 7.37 27.10 -20.38
N GLY A 60 7.83 26.42 -19.33
CA GLY A 60 6.96 25.68 -18.40
C GLY A 60 7.04 24.15 -18.48
N VAL A 61 7.80 23.58 -19.43
CA VAL A 61 8.08 22.13 -19.45
C VAL A 61 8.84 21.70 -18.21
N ASP A 62 9.86 22.45 -17.79
CA ASP A 62 10.61 22.15 -16.56
C ASP A 62 9.69 22.12 -15.34
N ALA A 63 8.79 23.10 -15.21
CA ALA A 63 7.82 23.15 -14.12
C ALA A 63 6.83 21.97 -14.15
N ALA A 64 6.40 21.53 -15.34
CA ALA A 64 5.55 20.36 -15.49
C ALA A 64 6.29 19.05 -15.16
N VAL A 65 7.57 18.96 -15.54
CA VAL A 65 8.46 17.84 -15.20
C VAL A 65 8.66 17.77 -13.69
N ASP A 66 9.03 18.88 -13.06
CA ASP A 66 9.17 18.99 -11.61
C ASP A 66 7.88 18.58 -10.91
N ALA A 67 6.74 19.07 -11.40
CA ALA A 67 5.45 18.79 -10.79
C ALA A 67 5.11 17.29 -10.80
N TYR A 68 5.34 16.56 -11.92
CA TYR A 68 5.08 15.11 -11.92
C TYR A 68 6.13 14.36 -11.09
N CYS A 69 7.40 14.81 -11.06
CA CYS A 69 8.44 14.19 -10.23
C CYS A 69 8.06 14.31 -8.74
N MET A 70 7.65 15.49 -8.29
CA MET A 70 7.21 15.70 -6.91
C MET A 70 5.99 14.85 -6.54
N ALA A 71 5.03 14.67 -7.46
CA ALA A 71 3.87 13.80 -7.22
C ALA A 71 4.27 12.32 -7.18
N MET A 72 5.24 11.92 -8.00
CA MET A 72 5.82 10.56 -7.98
C MET A 72 6.52 10.29 -6.65
N ASP A 73 7.39 11.20 -6.19
CA ASP A 73 8.08 11.10 -4.91
C ASP A 73 7.06 10.99 -3.77
N HIS A 74 6.05 11.86 -3.76
CA HIS A 74 4.97 11.80 -2.76
C HIS A 74 4.22 10.46 -2.76
N LEU A 75 3.84 9.95 -3.94
CA LEU A 75 3.16 8.66 -4.08
C LEU A 75 4.01 7.51 -3.53
N VAL A 76 5.32 7.53 -3.79
CA VAL A 76 6.23 6.45 -3.39
C VAL A 76 6.58 6.55 -1.90
N GLU A 77 7.03 7.71 -1.45
CA GLU A 77 7.63 7.94 -0.14
C GLU A 77 6.59 8.13 0.96
N ASN A 78 5.52 8.87 0.69
CA ASN A 78 4.62 9.35 1.74
C ASN A 78 3.34 8.52 1.82
N VAL A 79 2.80 8.06 0.70
CA VAL A 79 1.52 7.34 0.66
C VAL A 79 1.73 5.84 0.80
N ARG A 80 1.07 5.18 1.74
CA ARG A 80 1.24 3.74 1.97
C ARG A 80 0.52 2.91 0.93
N ALA A 81 1.17 1.88 0.38
CA ALA A 81 0.52 0.94 -0.52
C ALA A 81 -0.60 0.18 0.21
N PRO A 82 -1.86 0.20 -0.29
CA PRO A 82 -2.96 -0.52 0.35
C PRO A 82 -2.91 -2.04 0.12
N THR A 83 -2.21 -2.48 -0.93
CA THR A 83 -2.11 -3.90 -1.32
C THR A 83 -0.74 -4.24 -1.88
N PHE A 84 -0.42 -5.53 -2.00
CA PHE A 84 0.79 -5.97 -2.71
C PHE A 84 0.80 -5.55 -4.19
N ALA A 85 -0.36 -5.48 -4.86
CA ALA A 85 -0.44 -4.99 -6.24
C ALA A 85 -0.03 -3.51 -6.34
N ALA A 86 -0.48 -2.67 -5.40
CA ALA A 86 -0.07 -1.27 -5.33
C ALA A 86 1.44 -1.12 -5.01
N LEU A 87 1.98 -1.96 -4.13
CA LEU A 87 3.43 -1.98 -3.88
C LEU A 87 4.21 -2.38 -5.13
N THR A 88 3.77 -3.42 -5.85
CA THR A 88 4.39 -3.82 -7.12
C THR A 88 4.37 -2.68 -8.14
N TYR A 89 3.27 -1.91 -8.21
CA TYR A 89 3.21 -0.73 -9.06
C TYR A 89 4.32 0.28 -8.73
N LYS A 90 4.53 0.61 -7.45
CA LYS A 90 5.62 1.52 -7.07
C LYS A 90 7.01 0.98 -7.44
N ILE A 91 7.22 -0.32 -7.28
CA ILE A 91 8.51 -0.95 -7.62
C ILE A 91 8.78 -0.88 -9.13
N GLU A 92 7.78 -1.14 -9.96
CA GLU A 92 7.91 -1.00 -11.41
C GLU A 92 8.15 0.46 -11.83
N LEU A 93 7.50 1.41 -11.15
CA LEU A 93 7.76 2.84 -11.36
C LEU A 93 9.19 3.22 -11.00
N ALA A 94 9.72 2.67 -9.90
CA ALA A 94 11.10 2.90 -9.50
C ALA A 94 12.10 2.30 -10.49
N LYS A 95 11.81 1.12 -11.04
CA LYS A 95 12.64 0.52 -12.09
C LYS A 95 12.70 1.42 -13.31
N GLU A 96 11.57 1.96 -13.78
CA GLU A 96 11.53 2.91 -14.89
C GLU A 96 12.35 4.17 -14.58
N ARG A 97 12.12 4.79 -13.41
CA ARG A 97 12.73 6.07 -13.05
C ARG A 97 14.24 6.01 -12.81
N TRP A 98 14.69 4.92 -12.20
CA TRP A 98 16.06 4.73 -11.71
C TRP A 98 16.81 3.63 -12.48
N THR A 99 16.42 3.33 -13.73
CA THR A 99 17.13 2.30 -14.55
C THR A 99 18.63 2.60 -14.65
N ASP A 100 18.99 3.86 -14.87
CA ASP A 100 20.37 4.30 -15.12
C ASP A 100 21.03 4.97 -13.89
N PHE A 101 20.34 4.99 -12.76
CA PHE A 101 20.74 5.74 -11.56
C PHE A 101 20.57 4.89 -10.30
N PRO A 102 21.39 5.10 -9.26
CA PRO A 102 21.13 4.46 -7.98
C PRO A 102 19.79 4.96 -7.43
N MET A 103 18.93 4.02 -7.03
CA MET A 103 17.66 4.36 -6.40
C MET A 103 17.89 5.00 -5.02
N PRO A 104 17.16 6.08 -4.67
CA PRO A 104 17.26 6.72 -3.37
C PRO A 104 16.93 5.79 -2.20
N GLU A 105 17.57 6.02 -1.05
CA GLU A 105 17.36 5.21 0.15
C GLU A 105 15.95 5.41 0.71
N GLU A 106 15.37 6.60 0.55
CA GLU A 106 14.02 6.98 0.96
C GLU A 106 12.97 6.07 0.30
N TRP A 107 13.16 5.75 -0.98
CA TRP A 107 12.27 4.86 -1.73
C TRP A 107 12.38 3.42 -1.25
N LEU A 108 13.61 2.94 -1.03
CA LEU A 108 13.87 1.62 -0.45
C LEU A 108 13.23 1.48 0.93
N ASN A 109 13.38 2.50 1.78
CA ASN A 109 12.79 2.55 3.11
C ASN A 109 11.25 2.57 3.04
N ALA A 110 10.67 3.31 2.09
CA ALA A 110 9.23 3.32 1.86
C ALA A 110 8.70 1.94 1.43
N PHE A 111 9.40 1.21 0.56
CA PHE A 111 9.02 -0.16 0.17
C PHE A 111 9.13 -1.12 1.35
N ALA A 112 10.20 -1.04 2.14
CA ALA A 112 10.35 -1.88 3.32
C ALA A 112 9.21 -1.62 4.34
N ALA A 113 8.78 -0.36 4.50
CA ALA A 113 7.64 -0.02 5.34
C ALA A 113 6.32 -0.61 4.80
N ASP A 114 6.08 -0.54 3.49
CA ASP A 114 4.89 -1.14 2.86
C ASP A 114 4.89 -2.67 3.01
N ILE A 115 6.02 -3.34 2.80
CA ILE A 115 6.16 -4.80 3.00
C ILE A 115 5.81 -5.18 4.43
N ARG A 116 6.35 -4.47 5.43
CA ARG A 116 6.07 -4.77 6.86
C ARG A 116 4.59 -4.59 7.18
N LYS A 117 3.95 -3.52 6.71
CA LYS A 117 2.50 -3.27 6.90
C LYS A 117 1.67 -4.40 6.28
N LEU A 118 1.93 -4.73 5.01
CA LEU A 118 1.18 -5.74 4.28
C LEU A 118 1.36 -7.15 4.86
N ALA A 119 2.59 -7.49 5.29
CA ALA A 119 2.87 -8.74 5.98
C ALA A 119 2.11 -8.85 7.32
N ALA A 120 2.04 -7.77 8.10
CA ALA A 120 1.28 -7.74 9.35
C ALA A 120 -0.23 -7.95 9.12
N ILE A 121 -0.79 -7.37 8.07
CA ILE A 121 -2.19 -7.60 7.66
C ILE A 121 -2.40 -9.07 7.28
N GLY A 122 -1.52 -9.64 6.45
CA GLY A 122 -1.59 -11.05 6.03
C GLY A 122 -1.49 -12.03 7.20
N ALA A 123 -0.59 -11.77 8.16
CA ALA A 123 -0.45 -12.59 9.37
C ALA A 123 -1.69 -12.53 10.27
N THR A 124 -2.35 -11.36 10.36
CA THR A 124 -3.57 -11.18 11.14
C THR A 124 -4.76 -11.94 10.54
N ILE A 125 -4.80 -12.12 9.21
CA ILE A 125 -5.86 -12.86 8.51
C ILE A 125 -5.57 -14.37 8.50
N GLY A 126 -4.29 -14.77 8.41
CA GLY A 126 -3.87 -16.18 8.38
C GLY A 126 -3.75 -16.86 9.75
N GLY A 127 -3.78 -16.11 10.84
CA GLY A 127 -3.62 -16.59 12.23
C GLY A 127 -4.88 -17.21 12.85
N VAL A 128 -5.67 -17.96 12.08
CA VAL A 128 -6.73 -18.84 12.59
C VAL A 128 -6.37 -20.27 12.21
N ALA A 129 -5.48 -20.89 12.97
CA ALA A 129 -5.20 -22.32 12.93
C ALA A 129 -4.79 -22.81 14.33
#